data_AF-A0A9E4KNT3-F1
#
_entry.id   AF-A0A9E4KNT3-F1
#
_cell.length_a   1.000
_cell.length_b   1.000
_cell.length_c   1.000
_cell.angle_alpha   90.00
_cell.angle_beta   90.00
_cell.angle_gamma   90.00
#
_symmetry.space_group_name_H-M   'P 1'
#
loop_
_entity.id
_entity.type
_entity.pdbx_description
1 polymer ?
#
loop_
_entity_poly.entity_id
_entity_poly.type
_entity_poly.pdbx_seq_one_letter_code
_entity_poly.pdbx_strand_id
1 'polypeptide(L)'
;MSRRKDMERFLDRRRLNPEYAGFRGYESDPDKAGNTPLQTVTCSVCGRRRNVAVGTAMEEGDGYICLSCREEAERESEEEASAQGRSEDVGR
;
A
#
# COMPACT_ATOMS: atom_id res chain seq x y z
N MET A 1 19.95 -27.14 -6.26
CA MET A 1 18.80 -27.56 -7.10
C MET A 1 19.35 -27.93 -8.46
N SER A 2 19.22 -29.19 -8.90
CA SER A 2 19.72 -29.60 -10.21
C SER A 2 18.59 -29.55 -11.22
N ARG A 3 18.92 -29.26 -12.49
CA ARG A 3 17.97 -29.14 -13.61
C ARG A 3 17.01 -30.33 -13.73
N ARG A 4 17.47 -31.53 -13.35
CA ARG A 4 16.70 -32.78 -13.37
C ARG A 4 15.58 -32.79 -12.31
N LYS A 5 15.90 -32.40 -11.08
CA LYS A 5 14.93 -32.32 -9.97
C LYS A 5 13.87 -31.24 -10.23
N ASP A 6 14.26 -30.13 -10.85
CA ASP A 6 13.31 -29.07 -11.21
C ASP A 6 12.32 -29.52 -12.28
N MET A 7 12.77 -30.35 -13.24
CA MET A 7 11.91 -30.93 -14.27
C MET A 7 10.92 -31.95 -13.68
N GLU A 8 11.38 -32.84 -12.80
CA GLU A 8 10.51 -33.80 -12.09
C GLU A 8 9.41 -33.06 -11.32
N ARG A 9 9.78 -32.04 -10.55
CA ARG A 9 8.83 -31.23 -9.78
C ARG A 9 7.82 -30.50 -10.66
N PHE A 10 8.23 -30.04 -11.84
CA PHE A 10 7.33 -29.41 -12.81
C PHE A 10 6.32 -30.42 -13.38
N LEU A 11 6.77 -31.62 -13.77
CA LEU A 11 5.92 -32.67 -14.31
C LEU A 11 4.91 -33.18 -13.28
N ASP A 12 5.32 -33.36 -12.02
CA ASP A 12 4.43 -33.77 -10.93
C ASP A 12 3.30 -32.76 -10.73
N ARG A 13 3.62 -31.45 -10.73
CA ARG A 13 2.61 -30.39 -10.62
C ARG A 13 1.70 -30.32 -11.84
N ARG A 14 2.24 -30.53 -13.04
CA ARG A 14 1.47 -30.55 -14.29
C ARG A 14 0.55 -31.77 -14.40
N ARG A 15 0.92 -32.89 -13.78
CA ARG A 15 0.07 -34.09 -13.69
C ARG A 15 -1.17 -33.82 -12.84
N LEU A 16 -1.03 -33.08 -11.75
CA LEU A 16 -2.13 -32.70 -10.87
C LEU A 16 -2.97 -31.55 -11.46
N ASN A 17 -2.34 -30.63 -12.20
CA ASN A 17 -2.98 -29.48 -12.83
C ASN A 17 -2.50 -29.35 -14.29
N PRO A 18 -3.27 -29.81 -15.29
CA PRO A 18 -2.84 -29.81 -16.70
C PRO A 18 -2.46 -28.43 -17.25
N GLU A 19 -3.04 -27.36 -16.69
CA GLU A 19 -2.76 -25.96 -17.04
C GLU A 19 -1.59 -25.33 -16.27
N TYR A 20 -0.86 -26.11 -15.45
CA TYR A 20 0.26 -25.59 -14.67
C TYR A 20 1.41 -25.12 -15.58
N ALA A 21 1.51 -23.80 -15.76
CA ALA A 21 2.53 -23.14 -16.59
C ALA A 21 3.92 -23.05 -15.93
N GLY A 22 4.05 -23.51 -14.69
CA GLY A 22 5.29 -23.42 -13.90
C GLY A 22 5.29 -22.22 -12.94
N PHE A 23 6.24 -22.23 -12.00
CA PHE A 23 6.41 -21.11 -11.06
C PHE A 23 7.07 -19.93 -11.79
N ARG A 24 6.32 -18.85 -11.98
CA ARG A 24 6.78 -17.60 -12.63
C ARG A 24 7.10 -16.49 -11.62
N GLY A 25 7.09 -16.79 -10.32
CA GLY A 25 7.11 -15.79 -9.26
C GLY A 25 5.70 -15.48 -8.76
N TYR A 26 5.57 -14.45 -7.92
CA TYR A 26 4.29 -14.00 -7.36
C TYR A 26 3.67 -12.85 -8.14
N GLU A 27 4.16 -12.57 -9.36
CA GLU A 27 3.64 -11.47 -10.19
C GLU A 27 2.15 -11.65 -10.51
N SER A 28 1.69 -12.89 -10.63
CA SER A 28 0.30 -13.24 -10.92
C SER A 28 -0.56 -13.52 -9.68
N ASP A 29 -0.01 -13.30 -8.47
CA ASP A 29 -0.73 -13.56 -7.22
C ASP A 29 -1.53 -12.29 -6.85
N PRO A 30 -2.87 -12.30 -6.95
CA PRO A 30 -3.69 -11.12 -6.72
C PRO A 30 -3.62 -10.64 -5.26
N ASP A 31 -3.30 -11.53 -4.32
CA ASP A 31 -3.20 -11.22 -2.89
C ASP A 31 -1.83 -10.63 -2.49
N LYS A 32 -0.85 -10.59 -3.40
CA LYS A 32 0.44 -9.94 -3.13
C LYS A 32 0.42 -8.47 -3.53
N ALA A 33 0.83 -7.61 -2.58
CA ALA A 33 0.91 -6.15 -2.67
C ALA A 33 1.69 -5.57 -3.89
N GLY A 34 2.30 -6.40 -4.73
CA GLY A 34 2.95 -5.99 -5.98
C GLY A 34 2.05 -6.01 -7.22
N ASN A 35 0.85 -6.60 -7.14
CA ASN A 35 -0.05 -6.75 -8.29
C ASN A 35 -1.30 -5.85 -8.21
N THR A 36 -1.41 -4.99 -7.18
CA THR A 36 -2.49 -4.02 -7.10
C THR A 36 -2.28 -2.96 -8.18
N PRO A 37 -3.25 -2.73 -9.08
CA PRO A 37 -3.11 -1.71 -10.10
C PRO A 37 -2.95 -0.35 -9.42
N LEU A 38 -1.93 0.40 -9.83
CA LEU A 38 -1.64 1.72 -9.30
C LEU A 38 -2.09 2.80 -10.30
N GLN A 39 -2.66 3.87 -9.78
CA GLN A 39 -3.02 5.07 -10.51
C GLN A 39 -2.23 6.26 -9.98
N THR A 40 -1.81 7.14 -10.90
CA THR A 40 -1.16 8.39 -10.52
C THR A 40 -2.22 9.44 -10.18
N VAL A 41 -2.23 9.90 -8.94
CA VAL A 41 -3.09 10.97 -8.44
C VAL A 41 -2.26 12.14 -7.93
N THR A 42 -2.82 13.33 -7.93
CA THR A 42 -2.14 14.54 -7.44
C THR A 42 -2.64 14.86 -6.04
N CYS A 43 -1.73 15.04 -5.08
CA CYS A 43 -2.11 15.46 -3.74
C CYS A 43 -2.69 16.89 -3.78
N SER A 44 -3.87 17.09 -3.20
CA SER A 44 -4.55 18.39 -3.13
C SER A 44 -3.81 19.41 -2.26
N VAL A 45 -3.03 18.95 -1.27
CA VAL A 45 -2.27 19.81 -0.34
C VAL A 45 -0.93 20.23 -0.91
N CYS A 46 -0.07 19.27 -1.30
CA CYS A 46 1.29 19.57 -1.74
C CYS A 46 1.50 19.54 -3.27
N GLY A 47 0.46 19.24 -4.06
CA GLY A 47 0.53 19.20 -5.52
C GLY A 47 1.43 18.09 -6.10
N ARG A 48 1.99 17.21 -5.26
CA ARG A 48 2.88 16.13 -5.70
C ARG A 48 2.09 14.94 -6.23
N ARG A 49 2.55 14.37 -7.34
CA ARG A 49 1.99 13.14 -7.91
C ARG A 49 2.40 11.92 -7.10
N ARG A 50 1.45 11.03 -6.80
CA ARG A 50 1.65 9.79 -6.04
C ARG A 50 1.01 8.62 -6.80
N ASN A 51 1.66 7.47 -6.71
CA ASN A 51 1.08 6.21 -7.20
C ASN A 51 0.33 5.57 -6.04
N VAL A 52 -0.99 5.46 -6.19
CA VAL A 52 -1.89 4.90 -5.18
C VAL A 52 -2.67 3.74 -5.79
N ALA A 53 -3.19 2.83 -4.95
CA ALA A 53 -4.07 1.78 -5.44
C ALA A 53 -5.30 2.38 -6.12
N VAL A 54 -5.72 1.79 -7.24
CA VAL A 54 -6.91 2.27 -8.00
C VAL A 54 -8.14 2.40 -7.11
N GLY A 55 -8.36 1.49 -6.15
CA GLY A 55 -9.47 1.59 -5.19
C GLY A 55 -9.47 2.93 -4.43
N THR A 56 -8.33 3.29 -3.83
CA THR A 56 -8.16 4.55 -3.11
C THR A 56 -8.26 5.77 -4.03
N ALA A 57 -7.71 5.69 -5.25
CA ALA A 57 -7.85 6.77 -6.24
C ALA A 57 -9.31 7.03 -6.61
N MET A 58 -10.11 5.98 -6.75
CA MET A 58 -11.53 6.09 -7.10
C MET A 58 -12.37 6.62 -5.93
N GLU A 59 -12.03 6.26 -4.69
CA GLU A 59 -12.73 6.74 -3.49
C GLU A 59 -12.45 8.21 -3.18
N GLU A 60 -11.18 8.64 -3.27
CA GLU A 60 -10.79 10.00 -2.89
C GLU A 60 -10.79 11.00 -4.07
N GLY A 61 -10.65 10.53 -5.30
CA GLY A 61 -10.66 11.35 -6.51
C GLY A 61 -9.70 12.54 -6.44
N ASP A 62 -10.22 13.73 -6.72
CA ASP A 62 -9.47 15.00 -6.70
C ASP A 62 -9.14 15.49 -5.28
N GLY A 63 -9.77 14.91 -4.26
CA GLY A 63 -9.57 15.24 -2.85
C GLY A 63 -8.37 14.57 -2.20
N TYR A 64 -7.65 13.69 -2.91
CA TYR A 64 -6.60 12.85 -2.35
C TYR A 64 -5.52 13.66 -1.58
N ILE A 65 -5.29 13.27 -0.33
CA ILE A 65 -4.22 13.81 0.53
C ILE A 65 -3.17 12.73 0.76
N CYS A 66 -1.91 13.00 0.42
CA CYS A 66 -0.84 12.03 0.61
C CYS A 66 -0.52 11.80 2.09
N LEU A 67 0.01 10.61 2.40
CA LEU A 67 0.38 10.20 3.77
C LEU A 67 1.23 11.25 4.50
N SER A 68 2.23 11.83 3.82
CA SER A 68 3.08 12.86 4.44
C SER A 68 2.29 14.09 4.92
N CYS A 69 1.30 14.55 4.14
CA CYS A 69 0.49 15.69 4.52
C CYS A 69 -0.56 15.32 5.59
N ARG A 70 -1.03 14.07 5.62
CA ARG A 70 -1.89 13.58 6.71
C ARG A 70 -1.12 13.52 8.03
N GLU A 71 0.09 12.95 8.01
CA GLU A 71 0.98 12.86 9.18
C GLU A 71 1.43 14.23 9.71
N GLU A 72 1.56 15.23 8.83
CA GLU A 72 1.82 16.63 9.24
C GLU A 72 0.60 17.21 9.97
N ALA A 73 -0.61 17.07 9.41
CA ALA A 73 -1.83 17.56 10.04
C ALA A 73 -2.13 16.88 11.40
N GLU A 74 -1.85 15.58 11.50
CA GLU A 74 -2.00 14.84 12.76
C GLU A 74 -1.04 15.37 13.84
N ARG A 75 0.23 15.60 13.49
CA ARG A 75 1.23 16.15 14.42
C ARG A 75 0.88 17.56 14.89
N GLU A 76 0.40 18.42 14.00
CA GLU A 76 -0.06 19.76 14.36
C GLU A 76 -1.24 19.69 15.36
N SER A 77 -2.18 18.77 15.16
CA SER A 77 -3.32 18.59 16.06
C SER A 77 -2.94 18.05 17.45
N GLU A 78 -1.92 17.18 17.53
CA GLU A 78 -1.41 16.65 18.79
C GLU A 78 -0.63 17.72 19.59
N GLU A 79 0.14 18.56 18.91
CA GLU A 79 0.83 19.69 19.52
C GLU A 79 -0.17 20.71 20.10
N GLU A 80 -1.23 21.05 19.36
CA GLU A 80 -2.31 21.93 19.84
C GLU A 80 -3.07 21.35 21.03
N ALA A 81 -3.37 20.05 21.02
CA ALA A 81 -4.02 19.36 22.13
C ALA A 81 -3.14 19.32 23.40
N SER A 82 -1.82 19.15 23.23
CA SER A 82 -0.88 19.15 24.37
C SER A 82 -0.66 20.55 24.97
N ALA A 83 -0.76 21.59 24.14
CA ALA A 83 -0.60 22.98 24.57
C ALA A 83 -1.81 23.50 25.37
N GLN A 84 -3.02 23.03 25.04
CA GLN A 84 -4.26 23.45 25.71
C GLN A 84 -4.43 22.83 27.11
N GLY A 85 -3.82 21.68 27.40
CA GLY A 85 -3.88 21.00 28.71
C GLY A 85 -3.01 21.60 29.83
N ARG A 86 -2.29 22.71 29.59
CA ARG A 86 -1.38 23.33 30.57
C ARG A 86 -1.91 24.59 31.25
N SER A 87 -3.13 25.03 30.93
CA SER A 87 -3.68 26.33 31.35
C SER A 87 -4.65 26.30 32.54
N GLU A 88 -4.95 25.14 33.12
CA GLU A 88 -5.91 24.99 34.23
C GLU A 88 -5.26 24.46 35.53
N ASP A 89 -4.12 24.99 35.98
CA ASP A 89 -3.68 24.78 37.37
C ASP A 89 -2.78 25.93 37.86
N VAL A 90 -3.33 27.15 37.90
CA VAL A 90 -2.79 28.23 38.73
C VAL A 90 -3.97 28.90 39.44
N GLY A 91 -4.38 28.33 40.57
CA GLY A 91 -5.31 29.01 41.45
C GLY A 91 -5.98 28.13 42.50
N ARG A 92 -5.25 27.79 43.57
CA ARG A 92 -5.70 28.05 44.95
C ARG A 92 -4.58 27.90 45.97
#